data_AF-A0A7S3RNH0-F1
#
_entry.id   AF-A0A7S3RNH0-F1
#
_cell.length_a   1.000
_cell.length_b   1.000
_cell.length_c   1.000
_cell.angle_alpha   90.00
_cell.angle_beta   90.00
_cell.angle_gamma   90.00
#
_symmetry.space_group_name_H-M   'P 1'
#
loop_
_entity.id
_entity.type
_entity.pdbx_description
1 polymer ?
#
loop_
_entity_poly.entity_id
_entity_poly.type
_entity_poly.pdbx_seq_one_letter_code
_entity_poly.pdbx_strand_id
1 'polypeptide(L)'
;NKSAEASVCVVAAPPRGRCERWEQICPGKTLVVVELGNVDLGAPLCASLWSRCLASPRLRRVVSQRPLLRSKPWRGRCSWADNGTIEMPYVGHARAASLEARRRTHRVAVAMMAGGHWLGDKNNMSRDWREPLLKACHRTKGCVPVQPNRFYATEPKPFRGNAPAEFLWAAGAAYASSTFCLQPPGDTFGRSAIVDALSVGCIPVFFHPRQLELWPRFWNASRVSEGPHTTAALDFTRGVNVEAAYRHLASLAGERVEELQRAVAQAAPAMVHRGEERAERGGAPPMDDAIDVLVRHVLAEGRAEARRDGGGEPTRSHAAALHGLRARRNRRAVLPSTVGSRVEDREADARTSQPGEPAATALPPRGQAAAAATRRFNCRTRERWGGAKRAWCCEHESLGCAVRWPEAGDVA
;
A
#
# COMPACT_ATOMS: atom_id res chain seq x y z
N ASN A 1 18.75 -13.23 -3.10
CA ASN A 1 18.84 -12.90 -4.54
C ASN A 1 19.81 -13.86 -5.26
N LYS A 2 19.59 -15.18 -5.19
CA LYS A 2 20.56 -16.19 -5.70
C LYS A 2 19.94 -17.25 -6.61
N SER A 3 18.70 -17.07 -7.10
CA SER A 3 18.18 -17.98 -8.12
C SER A 3 18.65 -17.52 -9.50
N ALA A 4 19.39 -18.40 -10.20
CA ALA A 4 19.71 -18.21 -11.62
C ALA A 4 18.43 -18.04 -12.46
N GLU A 5 17.31 -18.62 -12.00
CA GLU A 5 16.02 -18.64 -12.68
C GLU A 5 15.19 -17.35 -12.48
N ALA A 6 15.59 -16.47 -11.56
CA ALA A 6 14.81 -15.25 -11.30
C ALA A 6 14.91 -14.27 -12.49
N SER A 7 13.77 -13.84 -13.03
CA SER A 7 13.69 -12.82 -14.10
C SER A 7 13.65 -11.38 -13.58
N VAL A 8 13.48 -11.20 -12.26
CA VAL A 8 13.34 -9.90 -11.60
C VAL A 8 14.09 -9.88 -10.27
N CYS A 9 14.54 -8.70 -9.85
CA CYS A 9 14.96 -8.45 -8.46
C CYS A 9 14.18 -7.29 -7.88
N VAL A 10 13.61 -7.49 -6.70
CA VAL A 10 12.89 -6.44 -5.96
C VAL A 10 13.80 -5.88 -4.87
N VAL A 11 13.95 -4.56 -4.81
CA VAL A 11 14.69 -3.86 -3.75
C VAL A 11 13.83 -2.76 -3.16
N ALA A 12 13.82 -2.64 -1.84
CA ALA A 12 13.35 -1.41 -1.19
C ALA A 12 14.38 -0.30 -1.46
N ALA A 13 13.92 0.91 -1.76
CA ALA A 13 14.72 2.06 -2.21
C ALA A 13 16.14 2.06 -1.61
N PRO A 14 17.20 2.12 -2.45
CA PRO A 14 18.56 1.86 -1.99
C PRO A 14 18.97 2.82 -0.87
N PRO A 15 19.62 2.33 0.20
CA PRO A 15 20.26 3.19 1.19
C PRO A 15 21.33 4.06 0.51
N ARG A 16 21.56 5.26 1.04
CA ARG A 16 22.51 6.26 0.52
C ARG A 16 23.82 5.59 0.03
N GLY A 17 24.22 5.86 -1.22
CA GLY A 17 25.56 5.52 -1.74
C GLY A 17 25.69 4.35 -2.74
N ARG A 18 24.65 3.54 -2.99
CA ARG A 18 24.74 2.38 -3.94
C ARG A 18 24.03 2.57 -5.28
N CYS A 19 23.62 3.78 -5.60
CA CYS A 19 22.72 4.02 -6.73
C CYS A 19 23.39 4.24 -8.08
N GLU A 20 24.70 4.47 -8.09
CA GLU A 20 25.47 4.62 -9.33
C GLU A 20 25.71 3.26 -10.01
N ARG A 21 25.67 2.17 -9.23
CA ARG A 21 25.92 0.79 -9.69
C ARG A 21 24.68 -0.09 -9.63
N TRP A 22 23.50 0.50 -9.87
CA TRP A 22 22.23 -0.22 -9.73
C TRP A 22 22.10 -1.41 -10.69
N GLU A 23 22.72 -1.35 -11.87
CA GLU A 23 22.80 -2.46 -12.84
C GLU A 23 23.55 -3.67 -12.26
N GLN A 24 24.47 -3.44 -11.31
CA GLN A 24 25.21 -4.50 -10.62
C GLN A 24 24.42 -5.14 -9.47
N ILE A 25 23.35 -4.49 -8.99
CA ILE A 25 22.48 -5.05 -7.94
C ILE A 25 21.76 -6.30 -8.47
N CYS A 26 21.42 -6.28 -9.76
CA CYS A 26 20.67 -7.35 -10.42
C CYS A 26 21.12 -7.48 -11.89
N PRO A 27 22.33 -8.02 -12.15
CA PRO A 27 22.86 -8.10 -13.51
C PRO A 27 21.97 -8.93 -14.43
N GLY A 28 21.71 -8.43 -15.63
CA GLY A 28 20.98 -9.18 -16.66
C GLY A 28 19.47 -9.33 -16.42
N LYS A 29 18.89 -8.64 -15.44
CA LYS A 29 17.52 -8.87 -14.97
C LYS A 29 16.80 -7.55 -14.74
N THR A 30 15.46 -7.59 -14.70
CA THR A 30 14.65 -6.41 -14.42
C THR A 30 14.76 -6.03 -12.94
N LEU A 31 15.25 -4.82 -12.66
CA LEU A 31 15.32 -4.26 -11.31
C LEU A 31 14.02 -3.53 -10.98
N VAL A 32 13.33 -3.99 -9.94
CA VAL A 32 12.10 -3.39 -9.41
C VAL A 32 12.43 -2.70 -8.09
N VAL A 33 12.23 -1.40 -8.05
CA VAL A 33 12.55 -0.55 -6.89
C VAL A 33 11.26 -0.10 -6.23
N VAL A 34 11.02 -0.58 -5.02
CA VAL A 34 9.86 -0.20 -4.19
C VAL A 34 10.22 1.01 -3.35
N GLU A 35 9.52 2.12 -3.55
CA GLU A 35 9.81 3.36 -2.84
C GLU A 35 9.19 3.40 -1.44
N LEU A 36 10.02 3.75 -0.45
CA LEU A 36 9.61 3.94 0.93
C LEU A 36 9.35 5.44 1.19
N GLY A 37 8.10 5.87 1.03
CA GLY A 37 7.61 7.21 1.40
C GLY A 37 7.29 8.16 0.23
N ASN A 38 6.78 9.37 0.55
CA ASN A 38 6.45 10.44 -0.42
C ASN A 38 7.73 11.11 -0.95
N VAL A 39 8.55 10.33 -1.63
CA VAL A 39 9.88 10.74 -2.11
C VAL A 39 9.87 11.87 -3.14
N ASP A 40 8.73 12.06 -3.81
CA ASP A 40 8.48 13.18 -4.72
C ASP A 40 8.22 14.50 -3.98
N LEU A 41 8.03 14.45 -2.65
CA LEU A 41 7.75 15.60 -1.78
C LEU A 41 8.93 16.02 -0.88
N GLY A 42 10.11 15.38 -0.97
CA GLY A 42 11.30 15.92 -0.31
C GLY A 42 12.36 14.94 0.19
N ALA A 43 12.09 13.62 0.24
CA ALA A 43 13.13 12.67 0.65
C ALA A 43 14.21 12.54 -0.45
N PRO A 44 15.52 12.53 -0.13
CA PRO A 44 16.55 12.36 -1.14
C PRO A 44 16.56 10.93 -1.70
N LEU A 45 15.88 10.70 -2.82
CA LEU A 45 16.18 9.58 -3.72
C LEU A 45 17.51 9.79 -4.44
N CYS A 46 18.03 8.68 -4.93
CA CYS A 46 19.17 8.66 -5.83
C CYS A 46 18.85 9.29 -7.18
N ALA A 47 19.32 10.52 -7.37
CA ALA A 47 19.16 11.26 -8.62
C ALA A 47 19.79 10.51 -9.81
N SER A 48 20.89 9.79 -9.60
CA SER A 48 21.59 9.01 -10.63
C SER A 48 20.81 7.81 -11.15
N LEU A 49 20.08 7.11 -10.28
CA LEU A 49 19.20 6.01 -10.68
C LEU A 49 18.05 6.53 -11.54
N TRP A 50 17.39 7.60 -11.06
CA TRP A 50 16.19 8.11 -11.72
C TRP A 50 16.48 8.99 -12.93
N SER A 51 17.67 9.57 -13.08
CA SER A 51 17.99 10.28 -14.33
C SER A 51 17.99 9.36 -15.56
N ARG A 52 18.09 8.04 -15.37
CA ARG A 52 18.17 7.02 -16.45
C ARG A 52 16.94 6.14 -16.59
N CYS A 53 15.87 6.38 -15.83
CA CYS A 53 14.69 5.49 -15.82
C CYS A 53 14.01 5.32 -17.18
N LEU A 54 13.95 6.40 -17.97
CA LEU A 54 13.36 6.39 -19.31
C LEU A 54 14.25 5.70 -20.34
N ALA A 55 15.57 5.63 -20.06
CA ALA A 55 16.56 5.05 -20.96
C ALA A 55 16.76 3.54 -20.71
N SER A 56 16.34 3.02 -19.56
CA SER A 56 16.51 1.60 -19.25
C SER A 56 15.20 0.81 -19.34
N PRO A 57 15.07 -0.16 -20.27
CA PRO A 57 13.90 -1.03 -20.33
C PRO A 57 13.82 -2.01 -19.16
N ARG A 58 14.89 -2.12 -18.34
CA ARG A 58 15.00 -3.06 -17.20
C ARG A 58 14.78 -2.42 -15.85
N LEU A 59 14.52 -1.12 -15.78
CA LEU A 59 14.23 -0.44 -14.52
C LEU A 59 12.72 -0.28 -14.33
N ARG A 60 12.21 -0.74 -13.18
CA ARG A 60 10.82 -0.53 -12.74
C ARG A 60 10.80 0.18 -11.40
N ARG A 61 10.01 1.23 -11.32
CA ARG A 61 9.73 2.00 -10.12
C ARG A 61 8.35 1.61 -9.60
N VAL A 62 8.23 1.27 -8.33
CA VAL A 62 6.94 1.06 -7.68
C VAL A 62 6.73 2.20 -6.69
N VAL A 63 5.66 2.96 -6.88
CA VAL A 63 5.32 4.13 -6.07
C VAL A 63 3.89 4.02 -5.56
N SER A 64 3.59 4.61 -4.41
CA SER A 64 2.20 4.73 -3.93
C SER A 64 1.45 5.92 -4.54
N GLN A 65 2.16 6.90 -5.10
CA GLN A 65 1.53 8.11 -5.62
C GLN A 65 2.37 8.81 -6.70
N ARG A 66 1.69 9.42 -7.66
CA ARG A 66 2.26 10.50 -8.48
C ARG A 66 1.96 11.87 -7.83
N PRO A 67 2.91 12.81 -7.77
CA PRO A 67 2.66 14.13 -7.19
C PRO A 67 1.64 14.91 -8.04
N LEU A 68 0.96 15.89 -7.47
CA LEU A 68 0.11 16.80 -8.26
C LEU A 68 0.93 17.61 -9.25
N LEU A 69 2.08 18.12 -8.78
CA LEU A 69 2.95 19.06 -9.49
C LEU A 69 4.35 18.48 -9.69
N ARG A 70 5.01 18.92 -10.75
CA ARG A 70 6.43 18.62 -10.98
C ARG A 70 7.29 19.48 -10.05
N SER A 71 7.68 18.94 -8.91
CA SER A 71 8.57 19.65 -7.97
C SER A 71 10.05 19.55 -8.36
N LYS A 72 10.46 18.55 -9.16
CA LYS A 72 11.85 18.35 -9.65
C LYS A 72 11.88 17.77 -11.07
N PRO A 73 12.62 18.35 -12.04
CA PRO A 73 12.57 17.93 -13.45
C PRO A 73 12.95 16.47 -13.69
N TRP A 74 14.01 15.98 -13.04
CA TRP A 74 14.55 14.64 -13.27
C TRP A 74 13.72 13.53 -12.61
N ARG A 75 13.32 13.73 -11.35
CA ARG A 75 12.48 12.76 -10.61
C ARG A 75 11.06 12.75 -11.11
N GLY A 76 10.53 13.96 -11.39
CA GLY A 76 9.21 14.12 -11.98
C GLY A 76 9.11 13.31 -13.26
N ARG A 77 10.05 13.47 -14.21
CA ARG A 77 9.99 12.72 -15.49
C ARG A 77 9.75 11.22 -15.30
N CYS A 78 10.39 10.57 -14.33
CA CYS A 78 10.12 9.16 -14.01
C CYS A 78 8.78 8.93 -13.32
N SER A 79 8.38 9.78 -12.37
CA SER A 79 7.10 9.66 -11.67
C SER A 79 5.92 9.67 -12.66
N TRP A 80 6.07 10.43 -13.75
CA TRP A 80 5.06 10.62 -14.79
C TRP A 80 5.21 9.68 -15.98
N ALA A 81 6.26 8.86 -16.00
CA ALA A 81 6.51 7.91 -17.07
C ALA A 81 5.58 6.70 -16.93
N ASP A 82 4.78 6.44 -17.96
CA ASP A 82 3.97 5.22 -18.00
C ASP A 82 4.84 3.99 -18.29
N ASN A 83 5.94 4.18 -19.03
CA ASN A 83 6.98 3.18 -19.15
C ASN A 83 7.84 3.15 -17.89
N GLY A 84 7.71 2.08 -17.12
CA GLY A 84 8.62 1.81 -16.02
C GLY A 84 8.20 2.33 -14.65
N THR A 85 7.06 3.02 -14.49
CA THR A 85 6.47 3.30 -13.17
C THR A 85 5.18 2.53 -12.96
N ILE A 86 5.11 1.77 -11.86
CA ILE A 86 3.94 1.05 -11.36
C ILE A 86 3.39 1.85 -10.17
N GLU A 87 2.20 2.41 -10.33
CA GLU A 87 1.50 3.07 -9.24
C GLU A 87 0.67 2.05 -8.48
N MET A 88 1.02 1.84 -7.22
CA MET A 88 0.35 0.92 -6.31
C MET A 88 -0.86 1.63 -5.67
N PRO A 89 -2.02 0.94 -5.54
CA PRO A 89 -3.11 1.41 -4.70
C PRO A 89 -2.60 1.78 -3.31
N TYR A 90 -3.13 2.87 -2.74
CA TYR A 90 -2.81 3.20 -1.36
C TYR A 90 -3.15 2.03 -0.44
N VAL A 91 -2.36 1.85 0.62
CA VAL A 91 -2.74 0.96 1.69
C VAL A 91 -3.95 1.60 2.39
N GLY A 92 -5.13 1.04 2.13
CA GLY A 92 -6.34 1.33 2.89
C GLY A 92 -6.22 0.85 4.33
N HIS A 93 -7.17 1.28 5.15
CA HIS A 93 -7.27 0.86 6.54
C HIS A 93 -7.99 -0.50 6.65
N ALA A 94 -8.85 -0.83 5.68
CA ALA A 94 -9.41 -2.16 5.55
C ALA A 94 -8.37 -3.19 5.05
N ARG A 95 -8.39 -4.39 5.63
CA ARG A 95 -7.50 -5.52 5.28
C ARG A 95 -8.17 -6.59 4.44
N ALA A 96 -9.46 -6.43 4.14
CA ALA A 96 -10.23 -7.25 3.22
C ALA A 96 -11.36 -6.40 2.62
N ALA A 97 -11.85 -6.79 1.45
CA ALA A 97 -13.11 -6.27 0.93
C ALA A 97 -14.27 -7.00 1.63
N SER A 98 -15.13 -6.26 2.32
CA SER A 98 -16.37 -6.73 2.94
C SER A 98 -17.55 -6.23 2.11
N LEU A 99 -17.78 -6.95 1.01
CA LEU A 99 -18.74 -6.61 -0.05
C LEU A 99 -20.09 -7.31 0.10
N GLU A 100 -20.38 -7.85 1.28
CA GLU A 100 -21.70 -8.41 1.58
C GLU A 100 -22.78 -7.37 1.31
N ALA A 101 -23.99 -7.83 0.97
CA ALA A 101 -25.11 -6.94 0.69
C ALA A 101 -25.38 -6.05 1.91
N ARG A 102 -25.00 -4.77 1.80
CA ARG A 102 -25.16 -3.76 2.85
C ARG A 102 -26.35 -2.88 2.54
N ARG A 103 -27.21 -2.66 3.53
CA ARG A 103 -28.28 -1.66 3.44
C ARG A 103 -27.67 -0.26 3.43
N ARG A 104 -27.88 0.49 2.36
CA ARG A 104 -27.45 1.90 2.27
C ARG A 104 -28.55 2.79 2.83
N THR A 105 -28.36 3.31 4.03
CA THR A 105 -29.31 4.24 4.68
C THR A 105 -29.05 5.69 4.28
N HIS A 106 -27.88 5.98 3.71
CA HIS A 106 -27.46 7.31 3.31
C HIS A 106 -27.13 7.35 1.82
N ARG A 107 -27.35 8.52 1.19
CA ARG A 107 -27.02 8.71 -0.22
C ARG A 107 -25.54 9.02 -0.39
N VAL A 108 -25.01 9.90 0.45
CA VAL A 108 -23.64 10.41 0.32
C VAL A 108 -22.92 10.34 1.67
N ALA A 109 -21.65 9.94 1.67
CA ALA A 109 -20.74 10.13 2.77
C ALA A 109 -19.53 10.96 2.36
N VAL A 110 -19.02 11.72 3.31
CA VAL A 110 -17.80 12.48 3.16
C VAL A 110 -16.97 12.35 4.44
N ALA A 111 -15.80 11.72 4.32
CA ALA A 111 -14.89 11.51 5.45
C ALA A 111 -13.51 12.08 5.08
N MET A 112 -13.17 13.24 5.63
CA MET A 112 -11.88 13.88 5.40
C MET A 112 -11.58 15.00 6.40
N MET A 113 -10.30 15.37 6.51
CA MET A 113 -9.91 16.67 7.06
C MET A 113 -10.19 17.76 6.02
N ALA A 114 -10.67 18.91 6.48
CA ALA A 114 -10.86 20.08 5.61
C ALA A 114 -9.52 20.73 5.20
N GLY A 115 -8.52 20.74 6.10
CA GLY A 115 -7.16 21.23 5.87
C GLY A 115 -6.11 20.40 6.61
N GLY A 116 -4.87 20.89 6.72
CA GLY A 116 -3.75 20.13 7.30
C GLY A 116 -3.03 19.25 6.29
N HIS A 117 -3.12 19.61 5.01
CA HIS A 117 -2.51 18.91 3.88
C HIS A 117 -1.43 19.82 3.26
N TRP A 118 -0.17 19.42 3.26
CA TRP A 118 0.93 20.34 2.97
C TRP A 118 0.90 20.92 1.55
N LEU A 119 0.76 20.07 0.53
CA LEU A 119 0.62 20.51 -0.86
C LEU A 119 -0.83 20.91 -1.16
N GLY A 120 -1.79 20.22 -0.55
CA GLY A 120 -3.21 20.50 -0.75
C GLY A 120 -3.56 21.93 -0.35
N ASP A 121 -3.12 22.36 0.83
CA ASP A 121 -3.38 23.70 1.36
C ASP A 121 -2.61 24.75 0.56
N LYS A 122 -1.34 24.50 0.23
CA LYS A 122 -0.51 25.42 -0.59
C LYS A 122 -1.08 25.70 -1.97
N ASN A 123 -1.78 24.73 -2.56
CA ASN A 123 -2.35 24.82 -3.90
C ASN A 123 -3.86 25.08 -3.87
N ASN A 124 -4.41 25.52 -2.73
CA ASN A 124 -5.85 25.77 -2.53
C ASN A 124 -6.77 24.54 -2.74
N MET A 125 -6.24 23.31 -2.83
CA MET A 125 -7.06 22.10 -3.00
C MET A 125 -8.03 21.87 -1.84
N SER A 126 -7.58 22.18 -0.62
CA SER A 126 -8.40 22.10 0.58
C SER A 126 -9.55 23.12 0.57
N ARG A 127 -9.22 24.38 0.26
CA ARG A 127 -10.17 25.49 0.18
C ARG A 127 -11.17 25.34 -0.98
N ASP A 128 -10.71 24.88 -2.13
CA ASP A 128 -11.50 24.91 -3.37
C ASP A 128 -12.29 23.60 -3.59
N TRP A 129 -11.98 22.52 -2.85
CA TRP A 129 -12.72 21.24 -2.91
C TRP A 129 -13.16 20.72 -1.54
N ARG A 130 -12.22 20.47 -0.61
CA ARG A 130 -12.53 19.74 0.64
C ARG A 130 -13.51 20.51 1.52
N GLU A 131 -13.21 21.77 1.80
CA GLU A 131 -14.02 22.66 2.65
C GLU A 131 -15.45 22.85 2.09
N PRO A 132 -15.65 23.22 0.81
CA PRO A 132 -16.97 23.35 0.21
C PRO A 132 -17.80 22.06 0.28
N LEU A 133 -17.20 20.90 -0.06
CA LEU A 133 -17.90 19.62 -0.05
C LEU A 133 -18.33 19.20 1.35
N LEU A 134 -17.46 19.40 2.35
CA LEU A 134 -17.78 19.14 3.75
C LEU A 134 -18.90 20.06 4.26
N LYS A 135 -18.79 21.37 4.01
CA LYS A 135 -19.77 22.37 4.44
C LYS A 135 -21.16 22.12 3.83
N ALA A 136 -21.20 21.73 2.55
CA ALA A 136 -22.45 21.36 1.91
C ALA A 136 -23.05 20.08 2.49
N CYS A 137 -22.23 19.04 2.73
CA CYS A 137 -22.73 17.80 3.34
C CYS A 137 -23.46 18.03 4.66
N HIS A 138 -22.95 18.93 5.51
CA HIS A 138 -23.60 19.29 6.77
C HIS A 138 -25.03 19.87 6.59
N ARG A 139 -25.34 20.40 5.41
CA ARG A 139 -26.63 21.02 5.07
C ARG A 139 -27.49 20.13 4.18
N THR A 140 -26.93 19.05 3.63
CA THR A 140 -27.61 18.17 2.69
C THR A 140 -28.23 16.98 3.43
N LYS A 141 -29.56 16.85 3.35
CA LYS A 141 -30.28 15.69 3.88
C LYS A 141 -29.79 14.41 3.21
N GLY A 142 -29.51 13.38 4.01
CA GLY A 142 -29.00 12.09 3.51
C GLY A 142 -27.49 12.09 3.20
N CYS A 143 -26.77 13.14 3.60
CA CYS A 143 -25.31 13.17 3.60
C CYS A 143 -24.73 12.95 5.01
N VAL A 144 -23.68 12.14 5.13
CA VAL A 144 -22.97 11.86 6.39
C VAL A 144 -21.58 12.48 6.38
N PRO A 145 -21.36 13.61 7.09
CA PRO A 145 -20.05 14.20 7.26
C PRO A 145 -19.32 13.57 8.44
N VAL A 146 -18.12 13.03 8.20
CA VAL A 146 -17.19 12.56 9.23
C VAL A 146 -15.95 13.45 9.19
N GLN A 147 -15.78 14.28 10.21
CA GLN A 147 -14.61 15.11 10.39
C GLN A 147 -13.87 14.71 11.67
N PRO A 148 -12.52 14.68 11.63
CA PRO A 148 -11.73 14.36 12.81
C PRO A 148 -11.88 15.41 13.92
N ASN A 149 -12.17 16.68 13.61
CA ASN A 149 -12.25 17.75 14.60
C ASN A 149 -13.35 17.56 15.68
N ARG A 150 -14.30 16.64 15.48
CA ARG A 150 -15.27 16.25 16.54
C ARG A 150 -14.66 15.33 17.61
N PHE A 151 -13.49 14.75 17.34
CA PHE A 151 -12.73 13.87 18.24
C PHE A 151 -11.47 14.53 18.82
N TYR A 152 -11.15 15.77 18.41
CA TYR A 152 -9.91 16.48 18.77
C TYR A 152 -10.15 17.80 19.52
N ALA A 153 -11.30 17.95 20.19
CA ALA A 153 -11.70 19.20 20.83
C ALA A 153 -10.88 19.60 22.07
N THR A 154 -9.79 18.90 22.44
CA THR A 154 -9.08 19.20 23.70
C THR A 154 -7.63 19.64 23.59
N GLU A 155 -6.87 19.45 22.51
CA GLU A 155 -5.53 20.08 22.38
C GLU A 155 -5.07 20.28 20.92
N PRO A 156 -4.54 21.47 20.56
CA PRO A 156 -3.96 21.75 19.26
C PRO A 156 -2.53 21.18 19.18
N LYS A 157 -2.38 19.87 19.10
CA LYS A 157 -1.08 19.27 18.75
C LYS A 157 -0.97 19.14 17.23
N PRO A 158 0.09 19.66 16.58
CA PRO A 158 0.32 19.46 15.16
C PRO A 158 0.52 17.97 14.91
N PHE A 159 -0.46 17.35 14.24
CA PHE A 159 -0.48 15.90 14.08
C PHE A 159 0.63 15.43 13.14
N ARG A 160 1.54 14.61 13.66
CA ARG A 160 2.45 13.74 12.88
C ARG A 160 2.14 12.29 13.25
N GLY A 161 0.99 11.75 12.81
CA GLY A 161 0.53 10.40 13.15
C GLY A 161 -0.52 9.83 12.18
N ASN A 162 -0.95 8.59 12.42
CA ASN A 162 -2.09 7.95 11.74
C ASN A 162 -3.40 8.40 12.39
N ALA A 163 -4.48 8.61 11.64
CA ALA A 163 -5.76 9.05 12.22
C ALA A 163 -6.24 8.10 13.36
N PRO A 164 -6.98 8.61 14.37
CA PRO A 164 -7.41 7.83 15.52
C PRO A 164 -8.30 6.67 15.08
N ALA A 165 -8.27 5.57 15.82
CA ALA A 165 -9.06 4.38 15.50
C ALA A 165 -10.56 4.70 15.45
N GLU A 166 -11.04 5.61 16.30
CA GLU A 166 -12.45 6.04 16.35
C GLU A 166 -12.85 6.79 15.08
N PHE A 167 -11.99 7.69 14.59
CA PHE A 167 -12.23 8.39 13.34
C PHE A 167 -12.26 7.41 12.16
N LEU A 168 -11.32 6.47 12.12
CA LEU A 168 -11.23 5.48 11.05
C LEU A 168 -12.43 4.54 11.04
N TRP A 169 -12.88 4.10 12.23
CA TRP A 169 -14.12 3.35 12.38
C TRP A 169 -15.32 4.18 11.87
N ALA A 170 -15.44 5.43 12.30
CA ALA A 170 -16.57 6.30 11.92
C ALA A 170 -16.60 6.56 10.41
N ALA A 171 -15.43 6.76 9.80
CA ALA A 171 -15.29 6.88 8.36
C ALA A 171 -15.72 5.58 7.64
N GLY A 172 -15.27 4.43 8.14
CA GLY A 172 -15.68 3.12 7.65
C GLY A 172 -17.20 2.89 7.74
N ALA A 173 -17.83 3.27 8.86
CA ALA A 173 -19.26 3.09 9.09
C ALA A 173 -20.10 4.03 8.20
N ALA A 174 -19.67 5.29 8.04
CA ALA A 174 -20.28 6.22 7.10
C ALA A 174 -20.19 5.70 5.66
N TYR A 175 -19.04 5.17 5.25
CA TYR A 175 -18.87 4.58 3.92
C TYR A 175 -19.73 3.33 3.74
N ALA A 176 -19.76 2.44 4.73
CA ALA A 176 -20.53 1.19 4.69
C ALA A 176 -22.05 1.43 4.62
N SER A 177 -22.56 2.51 5.21
CA SER A 177 -23.98 2.88 5.18
C SER A 177 -24.38 3.80 4.02
N SER A 178 -23.42 4.26 3.19
CA SER A 178 -23.68 5.24 2.14
C SER A 178 -23.54 4.67 0.73
N THR A 179 -24.29 5.22 -0.21
CA THR A 179 -24.23 4.83 -1.63
C THR A 179 -22.99 5.40 -2.32
N PHE A 180 -22.75 6.71 -2.16
CA PHE A 180 -21.63 7.44 -2.75
C PHE A 180 -20.68 7.97 -1.68
N CYS A 181 -19.38 7.91 -1.93
CA CYS A 181 -18.33 8.38 -1.04
C CYS A 181 -17.48 9.43 -1.74
N LEU A 182 -17.50 10.67 -1.27
CA LEU A 182 -16.81 11.77 -1.94
C LEU A 182 -15.29 11.71 -1.74
N GLN A 183 -14.54 11.73 -2.84
CA GLN A 183 -13.08 11.58 -2.87
C GLN A 183 -12.40 12.74 -3.61
N PRO A 184 -12.45 13.99 -3.10
CA PRO A 184 -11.72 15.09 -3.70
C PRO A 184 -10.19 14.93 -3.57
N PRO A 185 -9.42 15.57 -4.47
CA PRO A 185 -7.95 15.56 -4.43
C PRO A 185 -7.39 16.25 -3.18
N GLY A 186 -6.13 15.98 -2.83
CA GLY A 186 -5.43 16.59 -1.69
C GLY A 186 -3.97 16.94 -1.97
N ASP A 187 -3.04 16.34 -1.24
CA ASP A 187 -1.61 16.43 -1.59
C ASP A 187 -1.29 15.71 -2.92
N THR A 188 -2.15 14.75 -3.30
CA THR A 188 -2.11 13.98 -4.55
C THR A 188 -3.53 13.77 -5.11
N PHE A 189 -3.65 13.20 -6.31
CA PHE A 189 -4.95 12.79 -6.86
C PHE A 189 -5.52 11.56 -6.14
N GLY A 190 -4.64 10.65 -5.68
CA GLY A 190 -5.02 9.47 -4.93
C GLY A 190 -5.18 9.72 -3.43
N ARG A 191 -5.84 8.78 -2.74
CA ARG A 191 -5.93 8.74 -1.28
C ARG A 191 -6.34 7.35 -0.81
N SER A 192 -5.89 6.95 0.38
CA SER A 192 -6.28 5.68 1.02
C SER A 192 -7.80 5.53 1.15
N ALA A 193 -8.51 6.64 1.38
CA ALA A 193 -9.96 6.64 1.50
C ALA A 193 -10.71 6.16 0.23
N ILE A 194 -10.08 6.21 -0.96
CA ILE A 194 -10.65 5.59 -2.17
C ILE A 194 -10.70 4.07 -1.97
N VAL A 195 -9.58 3.47 -1.54
CA VAL A 195 -9.49 2.03 -1.27
C VAL A 195 -10.43 1.63 -0.13
N ASP A 196 -10.56 2.47 0.90
CA ASP A 196 -11.51 2.26 1.99
C ASP A 196 -12.96 2.24 1.51
N ALA A 197 -13.37 3.18 0.66
CA ALA A 197 -14.71 3.22 0.08
C ALA A 197 -15.02 1.94 -0.73
N LEU A 198 -14.08 1.54 -1.59
CA LEU A 198 -14.19 0.31 -2.38
C LEU A 198 -14.31 -0.94 -1.49
N SER A 199 -13.53 -1.00 -0.41
CA SER A 199 -13.50 -2.15 0.49
C SER A 199 -14.85 -2.45 1.15
N VAL A 200 -15.73 -1.45 1.25
CA VAL A 200 -17.08 -1.57 1.81
C VAL A 200 -18.18 -1.36 0.77
N GLY A 201 -17.84 -1.40 -0.52
CA GLY A 201 -18.80 -1.27 -1.63
C GLY A 201 -19.42 0.11 -1.81
N CYS A 202 -18.84 1.16 -1.22
CA CYS A 202 -19.29 2.53 -1.45
C CYS A 202 -18.71 3.04 -2.77
N ILE A 203 -19.55 3.64 -3.63
CA ILE A 203 -19.13 4.16 -4.94
C ILE A 203 -18.24 5.40 -4.70
N PRO A 204 -16.93 5.36 -5.02
CA PRO A 204 -16.10 6.55 -4.91
C PRO A 204 -16.54 7.59 -5.94
N VAL A 205 -16.69 8.84 -5.51
CA VAL A 205 -16.96 9.99 -6.39
C VAL A 205 -15.69 10.81 -6.48
N PHE A 206 -15.06 10.77 -7.64
CA PHE A 206 -13.88 11.59 -7.90
C PHE A 206 -14.29 13.03 -8.20
N PHE A 207 -13.36 13.98 -8.04
CA PHE A 207 -13.55 15.40 -8.37
C PHE A 207 -12.46 15.97 -9.29
N HIS A 208 -11.50 15.14 -9.72
CA HIS A 208 -10.43 15.53 -10.64
C HIS A 208 -10.23 14.45 -11.73
N PRO A 209 -10.13 14.80 -13.03
CA PRO A 209 -10.04 13.87 -14.16
C PRO A 209 -8.91 12.86 -14.01
N ARG A 210 -7.77 13.32 -13.48
CA ARG A 210 -6.62 12.45 -13.24
C ARG A 210 -6.84 11.39 -12.16
N GLN A 211 -7.92 11.46 -11.40
CA GLN A 211 -8.34 10.35 -10.54
C GLN A 211 -8.85 9.15 -11.35
N LEU A 212 -9.33 9.39 -12.58
CA LEU A 212 -9.73 8.34 -13.53
C LEU A 212 -8.53 7.57 -14.11
N GLU A 213 -7.32 8.11 -13.93
CA GLU A 213 -6.06 7.51 -14.37
C GLU A 213 -5.34 6.76 -13.23
N LEU A 214 -5.92 6.72 -12.02
CA LEU A 214 -5.28 6.12 -10.87
C LEU A 214 -5.15 4.61 -11.03
N TRP A 215 -3.96 4.08 -10.77
CA TRP A 215 -3.67 2.65 -10.62
C TRP A 215 -4.14 1.76 -11.80
N PRO A 216 -3.80 2.09 -13.06
CA PRO A 216 -4.37 1.46 -14.25
C PRO A 216 -4.02 -0.03 -14.40
N ARG A 217 -3.03 -0.54 -13.65
CA ARG A 217 -2.67 -1.97 -13.60
C ARG A 217 -3.59 -2.80 -12.70
N PHE A 218 -4.39 -2.16 -11.86
CA PHE A 218 -5.21 -2.79 -10.82
C PHE A 218 -6.69 -2.76 -11.16
N TRP A 219 -7.13 -1.73 -11.87
CA TRP A 219 -8.53 -1.51 -12.21
C TRP A 219 -8.70 -0.46 -13.31
N ASN A 220 -9.94 -0.25 -13.73
CA ASN A 220 -10.33 0.91 -14.53
C ASN A 220 -11.18 1.86 -13.67
N ALA A 221 -10.57 2.95 -13.20
CA ALA A 221 -11.21 3.90 -12.30
C ALA A 221 -12.44 4.60 -12.92
N SER A 222 -12.52 4.70 -14.26
CA SER A 222 -13.70 5.28 -14.92
C SER A 222 -14.95 4.40 -14.85
N ARG A 223 -14.80 3.11 -14.52
CA ARG A 223 -15.93 2.18 -14.37
C ARG A 223 -16.60 2.22 -13.00
N VAL A 224 -15.92 2.77 -12.00
CA VAL A 224 -16.34 2.66 -10.58
C VAL A 224 -16.77 3.99 -9.97
N SER A 225 -16.68 5.09 -10.72
CA SER A 225 -16.93 6.44 -10.23
C SER A 225 -17.94 7.16 -11.10
N GLU A 226 -18.73 7.99 -10.45
CA GLU A 226 -19.67 8.91 -11.08
C GLU A 226 -19.45 10.29 -10.45
N GLY A 227 -18.93 11.25 -11.20
CA GLY A 227 -18.48 12.52 -10.63
C GLY A 227 -18.43 13.66 -11.64
N PRO A 228 -18.13 14.90 -11.21
CA PRO A 228 -18.32 16.11 -12.01
C PRO A 228 -17.43 16.25 -13.26
N HIS A 229 -16.62 15.24 -13.58
CA HIS A 229 -15.84 15.12 -14.82
C HIS A 229 -16.59 14.36 -15.92
N THR A 230 -17.69 13.66 -15.60
CA THR A 230 -18.61 13.11 -16.59
C THR A 230 -19.60 14.18 -17.08
N THR A 231 -19.70 15.30 -16.36
CA THR A 231 -20.47 16.49 -16.73
C THR A 231 -19.50 17.62 -17.10
N ALA A 232 -19.86 18.51 -18.02
CA ALA A 232 -19.00 19.61 -18.49
C ALA A 232 -18.77 20.72 -17.44
N ALA A 233 -18.79 20.39 -16.13
CA ALA A 233 -18.93 21.33 -15.02
C ALA A 233 -17.70 21.37 -14.09
N LEU A 234 -16.50 21.19 -14.64
CA LEU A 234 -15.25 21.43 -13.92
C LEU A 234 -14.40 22.46 -14.66
N ASP A 235 -14.33 23.64 -14.07
CA ASP A 235 -13.18 24.51 -14.25
C ASP A 235 -12.21 24.21 -13.10
N PHE A 236 -11.13 23.48 -13.40
CA PHE A 236 -10.08 23.15 -12.42
C PHE A 236 -9.38 24.38 -11.83
N THR A 237 -9.61 25.56 -12.41
CA THR A 237 -9.11 26.84 -11.89
C THR A 237 -10.07 27.50 -10.90
N ARG A 238 -11.34 27.04 -10.80
CA ARG A 238 -12.40 27.67 -9.97
C ARG A 238 -12.99 26.76 -8.89
N GLY A 239 -12.49 25.54 -8.72
CA GLY A 239 -12.94 24.60 -7.69
C GLY A 239 -14.22 23.84 -8.06
N VAL A 240 -14.87 23.23 -7.06
CA VAL A 240 -16.03 22.36 -7.28
C VAL A 240 -17.36 23.13 -7.25
N ASN A 241 -18.24 22.87 -8.25
CA ASN A 241 -19.65 23.25 -8.16
C ASN A 241 -20.40 22.23 -7.28
N VAL A 242 -20.48 22.53 -5.98
CA VAL A 242 -21.00 21.60 -4.99
C VAL A 242 -22.49 21.29 -5.21
N GLU A 243 -23.31 22.31 -5.45
CA GLU A 243 -24.76 22.12 -5.65
C GLU A 243 -25.07 21.23 -6.86
N ALA A 244 -24.34 21.42 -7.97
CA ALA A 244 -24.48 20.56 -9.14
C ALA A 244 -24.05 19.11 -8.83
N ALA A 245 -22.94 18.93 -8.12
CA ALA A 245 -22.44 17.61 -7.76
C ALA A 245 -23.44 16.83 -6.88
N TYR A 246 -23.96 17.45 -5.81
CA TYR A 246 -24.92 16.78 -4.93
C TYR A 246 -26.27 16.52 -5.63
N ARG A 247 -26.74 17.47 -6.46
CA ARG A 247 -27.98 17.27 -7.24
C ARG A 247 -27.85 16.09 -8.19
N HIS A 248 -26.72 15.98 -8.90
CA HIS A 248 -26.43 14.86 -9.81
C HIS A 248 -26.46 13.50 -9.08
N LEU A 249 -25.75 13.40 -7.95
CA LEU A 249 -25.71 12.17 -7.16
C LEU A 249 -27.08 11.81 -6.57
N ALA A 250 -27.88 12.82 -6.20
CA ALA A 250 -29.25 12.62 -5.74
C ALA A 250 -30.17 12.11 -6.86
N SER A 251 -29.99 12.61 -8.09
CA SER A 251 -30.83 12.25 -9.24
C SER A 251 -30.40 10.97 -9.98
N LEU A 252 -29.24 10.39 -9.66
CA LEU A 252 -28.74 9.22 -10.39
C LEU A 252 -29.69 8.01 -10.27
N ALA A 253 -30.11 7.47 -11.41
CA ALA A 253 -31.04 6.35 -11.51
C ALA A 253 -30.52 5.08 -10.80
N GLY A 254 -31.44 4.27 -10.27
CA GLY A 254 -31.12 3.03 -9.55
C GLY A 254 -30.28 2.05 -10.39
N GLU A 255 -30.63 1.88 -11.67
CA GLU A 255 -29.89 1.00 -12.59
C GLU A 255 -28.41 1.38 -12.71
N ARG A 256 -28.13 2.69 -12.85
CA ARG A 256 -26.75 3.19 -12.92
C ARG A 256 -26.02 3.00 -11.60
N VAL A 257 -26.70 3.16 -10.46
CA VAL A 257 -26.13 2.87 -9.13
C VAL A 257 -25.76 1.40 -9.00
N GLU A 258 -26.62 0.49 -9.44
CA GLU A 258 -26.37 -0.96 -9.41
C GLU A 258 -25.22 -1.37 -10.34
N GLU A 259 -25.10 -0.74 -11.51
CA GLU A 259 -23.94 -0.91 -12.40
C GLU A 259 -22.63 -0.51 -11.71
N LEU A 260 -22.60 0.68 -11.11
CA LEU A 260 -21.43 1.18 -10.37
C LEU A 260 -21.09 0.30 -9.18
N GLN A 261 -22.08 -0.18 -8.42
CA GLN A 261 -21.87 -1.10 -7.30
C GLN A 261 -21.27 -2.43 -7.75
N ARG A 262 -21.75 -2.99 -8.88
CA ARG A 262 -21.15 -4.20 -9.47
C ARG A 262 -19.71 -3.96 -9.90
N ALA A 263 -19.41 -2.81 -10.52
CA ALA A 263 -18.05 -2.46 -10.90
C ALA A 263 -17.12 -2.29 -9.69
N VAL A 264 -17.60 -1.66 -8.61
CA VAL A 264 -16.87 -1.55 -7.34
C VAL A 264 -16.59 -2.93 -6.75
N ALA A 265 -17.59 -3.82 -6.71
CA ALA A 265 -17.43 -5.16 -6.15
C ALA A 265 -16.39 -5.99 -6.92
N GLN A 266 -16.34 -5.85 -8.25
CA GLN A 266 -15.34 -6.51 -9.09
C GLN A 266 -13.93 -5.95 -8.88
N ALA A 267 -13.79 -4.64 -8.65
CA ALA A 267 -12.47 -4.01 -8.53
C ALA A 267 -11.87 -4.07 -7.12
N ALA A 268 -12.69 -4.00 -6.07
CA ALA A 268 -12.21 -3.88 -4.68
C ALA A 268 -11.18 -4.94 -4.24
N PRO A 269 -11.25 -6.23 -4.64
CA PRO A 269 -10.26 -7.23 -4.24
C PRO A 269 -8.83 -6.84 -4.64
N ALA A 270 -8.65 -6.42 -5.90
CA ALA A 270 -7.36 -6.02 -6.46
C ALA A 270 -6.81 -4.71 -5.88
N MET A 271 -7.60 -3.99 -5.08
CA MET A 271 -7.24 -2.69 -4.50
C MET A 271 -6.80 -2.80 -3.04
N VAL A 272 -7.26 -3.81 -2.31
CA VAL A 272 -6.96 -3.99 -0.89
C VAL A 272 -5.61 -4.68 -0.72
N HIS A 273 -4.87 -4.32 0.33
CA HIS A 273 -3.64 -5.00 0.72
C HIS A 273 -3.96 -5.96 1.86
N ARG A 274 -4.14 -7.25 1.56
CA ARG A 274 -4.44 -8.23 2.61
C ARG A 274 -3.20 -8.48 3.45
N GLY A 275 -3.37 -8.45 4.76
CA GLY A 275 -2.33 -8.84 5.70
C GLY A 275 -2.23 -10.35 5.82
N GLU A 276 -1.10 -10.85 6.33
CA GLU A 276 -0.86 -12.29 6.53
C GLU A 276 -1.83 -12.97 7.53
N GLU A 277 -2.56 -12.20 8.37
CA GLU A 277 -3.43 -12.72 9.43
C GLU A 277 -4.63 -13.58 8.95
N ARG A 278 -4.91 -13.65 7.64
CA ARG A 278 -6.00 -14.49 7.10
C ARG A 278 -5.54 -15.83 6.52
N ALA A 279 -4.23 -16.05 6.34
CA ALA A 279 -3.71 -17.33 5.85
C ALA A 279 -4.05 -18.51 6.80
N GLU A 280 -4.44 -18.21 8.05
CA GLU A 280 -4.80 -19.20 9.06
C GLU A 280 -6.27 -19.67 9.02
N ARG A 281 -7.17 -19.02 8.26
CA ARG A 281 -8.63 -19.28 8.31
C ARG A 281 -9.24 -19.94 7.07
N GLY A 282 -8.52 -20.90 6.46
CA GLY A 282 -9.10 -22.02 5.68
C GLY A 282 -10.25 -21.77 4.68
N GLY A 283 -10.31 -20.60 4.03
CA GLY A 283 -11.36 -20.24 3.06
C GLY A 283 -10.89 -20.30 1.60
N ALA A 284 -11.85 -20.27 0.67
CA ALA A 284 -11.74 -20.34 -0.80
C ALA A 284 -10.45 -19.72 -1.41
N PRO A 285 -9.98 -20.22 -2.60
CA PRO A 285 -8.78 -19.68 -3.23
C PRO A 285 -8.94 -18.16 -3.41
N PRO A 286 -7.99 -17.38 -2.89
CA PRO A 286 -8.18 -15.94 -2.76
C PRO A 286 -8.25 -15.29 -4.14
N MET A 287 -9.27 -14.47 -4.39
CA MET A 287 -9.20 -13.49 -5.49
C MET A 287 -7.93 -12.66 -5.30
N ASP A 288 -7.19 -12.39 -6.36
CA ASP A 288 -5.93 -11.63 -6.28
C ASP A 288 -6.11 -10.29 -5.56
N ASP A 289 -5.22 -9.98 -4.61
CA ASP A 289 -5.14 -8.66 -4.00
C ASP A 289 -4.11 -7.76 -4.69
N ALA A 290 -3.93 -6.54 -4.15
CA ALA A 290 -3.02 -5.58 -4.75
C ALA A 290 -1.57 -6.12 -4.82
N ILE A 291 -1.11 -6.89 -3.83
CA ILE A 291 0.24 -7.48 -3.88
C ILE A 291 0.30 -8.59 -4.93
N ASP A 292 -0.71 -9.45 -5.00
CA ASP A 292 -0.80 -10.50 -6.02
C ASP A 292 -0.77 -9.92 -7.45
N VAL A 293 -1.56 -8.86 -7.68
CA VAL A 293 -1.62 -8.14 -8.96
C VAL A 293 -0.25 -7.52 -9.31
N LEU A 294 0.41 -6.89 -8.33
CA LEU A 294 1.75 -6.32 -8.53
C LEU A 294 2.77 -7.40 -8.91
N VAL A 295 2.83 -8.49 -8.14
CA VAL A 295 3.77 -9.60 -8.37
C VAL A 295 3.55 -10.21 -9.75
N ARG A 296 2.30 -10.45 -10.15
CA ARG A 296 1.98 -10.98 -11.49
C ARG A 296 2.49 -10.07 -12.59
N HIS A 297 2.25 -8.76 -12.50
CA HIS A 297 2.71 -7.78 -13.47
C HIS A 297 4.24 -7.73 -13.55
N VAL A 298 4.92 -7.62 -12.41
CA VAL A 298 6.38 -7.55 -12.34
C VAL A 298 7.02 -8.80 -12.95
N LEU A 299 6.51 -9.99 -12.62
CA LEU A 299 7.00 -11.24 -13.19
C LEU A 299 6.75 -11.34 -14.69
N ALA A 300 5.59 -10.87 -15.18
CA ALA A 300 5.28 -10.84 -16.61
C ALA A 300 6.25 -9.91 -17.36
N GLU A 301 6.49 -8.70 -16.85
CA GLU A 301 7.44 -7.76 -17.43
C GLU A 301 8.87 -8.31 -17.43
N GLY A 302 9.31 -8.93 -16.33
CA GLY A 302 10.62 -9.56 -16.26
C GLY A 302 10.80 -10.70 -17.27
N ARG A 303 9.78 -11.55 -17.43
CA ARG A 303 9.80 -12.62 -18.44
C ARG A 303 9.78 -12.08 -19.86
N ALA A 304 9.05 -10.99 -20.13
CA ALA A 304 9.02 -10.36 -21.44
C ALA A 304 10.40 -9.80 -21.80
N GLU A 305 11.06 -9.16 -20.85
CA GLU A 305 12.40 -8.61 -21.05
C GLU A 305 13.45 -9.72 -21.25
N ALA A 306 13.42 -10.78 -20.45
CA ALA A 306 14.31 -11.93 -20.62
C ALA A 306 14.14 -12.62 -22.00
N ARG A 307 12.92 -12.65 -22.55
CA ARG A 307 12.67 -13.16 -23.91
C ARG A 307 13.25 -12.28 -25.00
N ARG A 308 13.27 -10.96 -24.82
CA ARG A 308 13.89 -10.03 -25.78
C ARG A 308 15.39 -10.22 -25.85
N ASP A 309 16.03 -10.50 -24.71
CA ASP A 309 17.45 -10.81 -24.64
C ASP A 309 17.78 -12.17 -25.26
N GLY A 310 16.87 -13.14 -25.11
CA GLY A 310 17.00 -14.51 -25.63
C GLY A 310 16.51 -14.69 -27.07
N GLY A 311 16.38 -13.63 -27.87
CA GLY A 311 15.84 -13.61 -29.23
C GLY A 311 16.69 -14.31 -30.32
N GLY A 312 17.32 -15.44 -30.00
CA GLY A 312 17.49 -16.55 -30.94
C GLY A 312 16.39 -17.56 -30.64
N GLU A 313 15.52 -17.81 -31.62
CA GLU A 313 14.35 -18.68 -31.54
C GLU A 313 14.64 -20.01 -30.80
N PRO A 314 13.87 -20.39 -29.77
CA PRO A 314 14.00 -21.72 -29.19
C PRO A 314 13.36 -22.70 -30.18
N THR A 315 14.19 -23.34 -31.00
CA THR A 315 13.78 -24.51 -31.78
C THR A 315 13.10 -25.54 -30.86
N ARG A 316 12.11 -26.22 -31.41
CA ARG A 316 11.20 -27.20 -30.78
C ARG A 316 11.91 -28.41 -30.12
N SER A 317 12.80 -28.23 -29.14
CA SER A 317 13.41 -29.36 -28.41
C SER A 317 13.09 -29.40 -26.91
N HIS A 318 12.56 -28.34 -26.29
CA HIS A 318 12.24 -28.37 -24.86
C HIS A 318 10.85 -28.95 -24.51
N ALA A 319 9.99 -29.20 -25.50
CA ALA A 319 8.72 -29.90 -25.28
C ALA A 319 8.89 -31.43 -25.12
N ALA A 320 10.03 -32.01 -25.53
CA ALA A 320 10.28 -33.44 -25.45
C ALA A 320 10.83 -33.91 -24.08
N ALA A 321 11.35 -32.99 -23.25
CA ALA A 321 11.96 -33.34 -21.96
C ALA A 321 10.95 -33.60 -20.83
N LEU A 322 9.68 -33.22 -21.00
CA LEU A 322 8.64 -33.39 -19.97
C LEU A 322 7.84 -34.70 -20.09
N HIS A 323 7.96 -35.44 -21.20
CA HIS A 323 7.33 -36.76 -21.35
C HIS A 323 8.22 -37.94 -20.88
N GLY A 324 9.54 -37.75 -20.75
CA GLY A 324 10.48 -38.80 -20.35
C GLY A 324 10.54 -39.10 -18.84
N LEU A 325 10.05 -38.19 -17.99
CA LEU A 325 10.18 -38.31 -16.53
C LEU A 325 8.97 -38.95 -15.83
N ARG A 326 7.88 -39.26 -16.56
CA ARG A 326 6.73 -40.02 -16.02
C ARG A 326 6.82 -41.54 -16.20
N ALA A 327 7.81 -42.05 -16.95
CA ALA A 327 7.92 -43.49 -17.25
C ALA A 327 8.93 -44.28 -16.39
N ARG A 328 9.58 -43.66 -15.37
CA ARG A 328 10.59 -44.34 -14.54
C ARG A 328 10.34 -44.26 -13.05
N ARG A 329 9.07 -44.34 -12.62
CA ARG A 329 8.70 -44.42 -11.19
C ARG A 329 7.98 -45.72 -10.80
N ASN A 330 8.19 -46.79 -11.57
CA ASN A 330 7.74 -48.14 -11.22
C ASN A 330 8.84 -49.17 -11.53
N ARG A 331 9.90 -49.22 -10.70
CA ARG A 331 10.64 -50.47 -10.45
C ARG A 331 11.10 -50.49 -8.98
N ARG A 332 10.51 -51.41 -8.22
CA ARG A 332 10.94 -51.86 -6.89
C ARG A 332 12.34 -52.48 -6.95
N ALA A 333 13.16 -52.25 -5.92
CA ALA A 333 14.21 -53.15 -5.42
C ALA A 333 14.63 -52.63 -4.03
N VAL A 334 14.18 -53.23 -2.93
CA VAL A 334 14.86 -54.29 -2.14
C VAL A 334 16.16 -53.80 -1.50
N LEU A 335 16.12 -53.61 -0.17
CA LEU A 335 17.25 -53.38 0.75
C LEU A 335 17.94 -54.71 1.08
N PRO A 336 19.20 -54.65 1.56
CA PRO A 336 19.51 -55.39 2.77
C PRO A 336 20.25 -54.57 3.84
N SER A 337 19.99 -55.01 5.08
CA SER A 337 20.60 -54.70 6.36
C SER A 337 22.10 -55.04 6.42
N THR A 338 22.89 -54.25 7.15
CA THR A 338 23.86 -54.77 8.13
C THR A 338 24.21 -53.73 9.20
N VAL A 339 24.32 -54.24 10.43
CA VAL A 339 24.67 -53.60 11.71
C VAL A 339 26.21 -53.56 11.89
N GLY A 340 26.72 -52.59 12.65
CA GLY A 340 28.09 -52.60 13.17
C GLY A 340 28.40 -51.45 14.12
N SER A 341 28.48 -51.76 15.42
CA SER A 341 28.84 -50.90 16.56
C SER A 341 30.36 -50.72 16.69
N ARG A 342 30.83 -49.56 17.19
CA ARG A 342 31.74 -49.48 18.37
C ARG A 342 32.11 -48.05 18.79
N VAL A 343 32.21 -47.93 20.11
CA VAL A 343 32.70 -46.85 20.97
C VAL A 343 34.23 -46.81 20.95
N GLU A 344 34.85 -45.63 21.08
CA GLU A 344 35.99 -45.40 22.01
C GLU A 344 36.44 -43.92 22.06
N ASP A 345 36.63 -43.47 23.30
CA ASP A 345 37.17 -42.20 23.74
C ASP A 345 38.64 -42.00 23.35
N ARG A 346 39.10 -40.73 23.30
CA ARG A 346 40.40 -40.30 23.82
C ARG A 346 40.55 -38.78 23.85
N GLU A 347 40.71 -38.27 25.06
CA GLU A 347 41.30 -36.97 25.41
C GLU A 347 42.77 -36.89 24.98
N ALA A 348 43.24 -35.67 24.66
CA ALA A 348 44.60 -35.22 24.96
C ALA A 348 44.69 -33.69 24.95
N ASP A 349 45.11 -33.17 26.10
CA ASP A 349 45.42 -31.78 26.46
C ASP A 349 46.55 -31.11 25.67
N ALA A 350 46.49 -29.77 25.56
CA ALA A 350 47.56 -28.84 25.98
C ALA A 350 47.04 -27.37 25.88
N ARG A 351 46.83 -26.62 26.98
CA ARG A 351 47.81 -25.73 27.68
C ARG A 351 48.45 -24.71 26.72
N THR A 352 48.52 -23.38 26.90
CA THR A 352 48.43 -22.40 28.01
C THR A 352 48.44 -21.00 27.29
N SER A 353 47.76 -19.90 27.65
CA SER A 353 48.13 -18.90 28.66
C SER A 353 47.39 -17.58 28.34
N GLN A 354 46.69 -17.02 29.33
CA GLN A 354 46.43 -15.58 29.55
C GLN A 354 47.33 -15.15 30.74
N PRO A 355 47.66 -13.87 31.04
CA PRO A 355 46.68 -12.79 31.30
C PRO A 355 47.15 -11.32 31.08
N GLY A 356 46.23 -10.37 31.27
CA GLY A 356 46.58 -8.95 31.50
C GLY A 356 45.42 -7.96 31.39
N GLU A 357 44.65 -7.78 32.46
CA GLU A 357 43.93 -6.54 32.81
C GLU A 357 44.68 -5.84 33.96
N PRO A 358 44.68 -4.51 34.02
CA PRO A 358 44.00 -3.80 35.14
C PRO A 358 43.37 -2.47 34.67
N ALA A 359 42.54 -1.70 35.37
CA ALA A 359 41.84 -1.77 36.66
C ALA A 359 40.68 -0.74 36.62
N ALA A 360 39.73 -0.92 37.55
CA ALA A 360 38.58 -0.07 37.79
C ALA A 360 38.91 1.28 38.46
N THR A 361 38.16 2.33 38.13
CA THR A 361 38.08 3.56 38.94
C THR A 361 36.64 4.11 38.99
N ALA A 362 36.06 4.00 40.20
CA ALA A 362 35.06 4.83 40.90
C ALA A 362 33.89 5.55 40.17
N LEU A 363 32.67 5.31 40.67
CA LEU A 363 31.45 6.10 40.45
C LEU A 363 31.47 7.46 41.18
N PRO A 364 30.78 8.51 40.65
CA PRO A 364 30.29 9.64 41.43
C PRO A 364 28.78 9.47 41.82
N PRO A 365 28.26 10.30 42.74
CA PRO A 365 27.23 9.90 43.71
C PRO A 365 25.78 10.15 43.28
N ARG A 366 24.88 9.54 44.05
CA ARG A 366 23.41 9.63 44.02
C ARG A 366 22.90 11.07 43.90
N GLY A 367 22.11 11.30 42.86
CA GLY A 367 21.24 12.48 42.77
C GLY A 367 20.61 12.58 41.39
N GLN A 368 19.28 12.40 41.32
CA GLN A 368 18.42 12.56 40.14
C GLN A 368 18.36 11.36 39.19
N ALA A 369 17.88 10.23 39.72
CA ALA A 369 17.12 9.28 38.90
C ALA A 369 15.75 9.90 38.55
N ALA A 370 15.71 10.74 37.52
CA ALA A 370 14.46 11.10 36.85
C ALA A 370 14.02 9.88 36.04
N ALA A 371 13.08 9.12 36.61
CA ALA A 371 12.27 8.05 36.06
C ALA A 371 12.42 7.78 34.54
N ALA A 372 13.46 7.02 34.17
CA ALA A 372 13.45 6.26 32.92
C ALA A 372 12.58 5.02 33.14
N ALA A 373 11.26 5.21 33.17
CA ALA A 373 10.32 4.11 33.05
C ALA A 373 10.63 3.40 31.72
N THR A 374 11.08 2.16 31.82
CA THR A 374 11.45 1.26 30.74
C THR A 374 10.29 1.10 29.75
N ARG A 375 10.35 1.80 28.60
CA ARG A 375 9.42 1.56 27.50
C ARG A 375 9.65 0.15 26.95
N ARG A 376 8.72 -0.78 27.24
CA ARG A 376 8.79 -2.19 26.87
C ARG A 376 8.99 -2.42 25.37
N PHE A 377 8.43 -1.56 24.52
CA PHE A 377 8.67 -1.56 23.08
C PHE A 377 8.93 -0.17 22.54
N ASN A 378 9.80 -0.07 21.52
CA ASN A 378 9.94 1.16 20.73
C ASN A 378 8.92 1.15 19.57
N CYS A 379 7.90 1.99 19.67
CA CYS A 379 6.78 2.08 18.72
C CYS A 379 7.07 2.96 17.49
N ARG A 380 8.33 3.32 17.23
CA ARG A 380 8.73 4.12 16.05
C ARG A 380 9.72 3.41 15.15
N THR A 381 9.94 2.13 15.41
CA THR A 381 10.82 1.31 14.61
C THR A 381 10.11 0.81 13.34
N ARG A 382 10.89 0.60 12.28
CA ARG A 382 10.38 0.36 10.91
C ARG A 382 10.24 -1.12 10.55
N GLU A 383 10.66 -2.02 11.42
CA GLU A 383 10.46 -3.45 11.25
C GLU A 383 8.99 -3.82 11.44
N ARG A 384 8.64 -5.03 11.00
CA ARG A 384 7.33 -5.62 11.26
C ARG A 384 7.15 -5.83 12.76
N TRP A 385 6.09 -5.26 13.33
CA TRP A 385 5.77 -5.48 14.74
C TRP A 385 5.11 -6.86 14.91
N GLY A 386 5.45 -7.59 15.97
CA GLY A 386 4.68 -8.76 16.40
C GLY A 386 3.35 -8.33 17.06
N GLY A 387 2.44 -9.28 17.29
CA GLY A 387 1.14 -8.99 17.94
C GLY A 387 1.30 -8.30 19.30
N ALA A 388 2.22 -8.78 20.14
CA ALA A 388 2.49 -8.19 21.45
C ALA A 388 3.01 -6.75 21.38
N LYS A 389 3.90 -6.46 20.42
CA LYS A 389 4.40 -5.10 20.19
C LYS A 389 3.30 -4.18 19.67
N ARG A 390 2.47 -4.66 18.74
CA ARG A 390 1.29 -3.90 18.25
C ARG A 390 0.32 -3.58 19.38
N ALA A 391 -0.05 -4.57 20.18
CA ALA A 391 -0.96 -4.37 21.30
C ALA A 391 -0.40 -3.34 22.29
N TRP A 392 0.86 -3.51 22.72
CA TRP A 392 1.49 -2.59 23.65
C TRP A 392 1.60 -1.18 23.09
N CYS A 393 2.06 -1.03 21.83
CA CYS A 393 2.18 0.27 21.18
C CYS A 393 0.83 0.94 20.92
N CYS A 394 -0.22 0.16 20.67
CA CYS A 394 -1.56 0.69 20.55
C CYS A 394 -2.06 1.23 21.89
N GLU A 395 -1.92 0.44 22.95
CA GLU A 395 -2.37 0.78 24.29
C GLU A 395 -1.62 1.97 24.89
N HIS A 396 -0.29 2.04 24.72
CA HIS A 396 0.56 3.00 25.44
C HIS A 396 0.96 4.23 24.61
N GLU A 397 0.96 4.12 23.28
CA GLU A 397 1.42 5.19 22.38
C GLU A 397 0.39 5.50 21.27
N SER A 398 -0.76 4.83 21.26
CA SER A 398 -1.79 4.93 20.21
C SER A 398 -1.24 4.71 18.79
N LEU A 399 -0.20 3.87 18.67
CA LEU A 399 0.45 3.54 17.40
C LEU A 399 0.25 2.08 17.04
N GLY A 400 -0.06 1.81 15.76
CA GLY A 400 -0.17 0.45 15.23
C GLY A 400 -1.41 -0.31 15.69
N CYS A 401 -2.42 0.39 16.22
CA CYS A 401 -3.72 -0.18 16.59
C CYS A 401 -4.36 -0.92 15.41
N ALA A 402 -4.91 -2.10 15.70
CA ALA A 402 -5.76 -2.80 14.75
C ALA A 402 -7.03 -1.97 14.55
N VAL A 403 -7.27 -1.52 13.32
CA VAL A 403 -8.50 -0.83 12.99
C VAL A 403 -9.54 -1.91 12.68
N ARG A 404 -10.54 -2.06 13.53
CA ARG A 404 -11.72 -2.88 13.21
C ARG A 404 -12.57 -2.10 12.22
N TRP A 405 -12.61 -2.55 10.98
CA TRP A 405 -13.56 -2.05 9.99
C TRP A 405 -14.97 -2.61 10.31
N PRO A 406 -16.05 -1.82 10.15
CA PRO A 406 -17.38 -2.31 10.47
C PRO A 406 -17.80 -3.46 9.53
N GLU A 407 -18.27 -4.56 10.12
CA GLU A 407 -18.82 -5.70 9.39
C GLU A 407 -20.27 -5.41 8.96
N ALA A 408 -20.90 -6.30 8.17
CA ALA A 408 -22.26 -6.06 7.66
C ALA A 408 -23.28 -5.87 8.81
N GLY A 409 -23.12 -6.59 9.92
CA GLY A 409 -24.00 -6.50 11.10
C GLY A 409 -23.75 -5.28 12.00
N ASP A 410 -22.62 -4.58 11.88
CA ASP A 410 -22.28 -3.45 12.76
C ASP A 410 -23.05 -2.16 12.42
N VAL A 411 -23.71 -2.10 11.25
CA VAL A 411 -24.29 -0.88 10.67
C VAL A 411 -25.78 -1.05 10.33
N ALA A 412 -26.40 -2.14 10.79
CA ALA A 412 -27.79 -2.52 10.49
C ALA A 412 -28.82 -1.76 11.32
#